data_AF-A0A7D5VG51-F1
#
_entry.id   AF-A0A7D5VG51-F1
#
_cell.length_a   1.000
_cell.length_b   1.000
_cell.length_c   1.000
_cell.angle_alpha   90.00
_cell.angle_beta   90.00
_cell.angle_gamma   90.00
#
_symmetry.space_group_name_H-M   'P 1'
#
loop_
_entity.id
_entity.type
_entity.pdbx_description
1 polymer ?
#
loop_
_entity_poly.entity_id
_entity_poly.type
_entity_poly.pdbx_seq_one_letter_code
_entity_poly.pdbx_strand_id
1 'polypeptide(L)'
;MRPHNPPTGRHWDGSPRHLPPRRSLQIATHSPSRLLRAGQTGRCRHCGNRIDWYPRSDGRPIALHPAEVTTTSISAAHRWHLSSGIAYPHDDGSRWCRIPHAALCPQQPTSPHTGRTRLATLRRELSLRSRRLIDTGVFTPATHPPTTAGPGGDNEQPTRPVVRILLVNYLGESPIGTLRCVAQTIQRDRCTHSLPAQTPGRWVLLPTQPASGQLTLPDTSMAVYDLSHLPYAEQLRWRTQRCTTHAASATAADVALASWEPFDPLLHADYIRTELPTPERHHPRAR
;
A
#
# COMPACT_ATOMS: atom_id res chain seq x y z
N MET A 1 7.92 -44.67 -28.17
CA MET A 1 7.39 -43.29 -28.29
C MET A 1 7.02 -42.79 -26.90
N ARG A 2 7.68 -41.74 -26.39
CA ARG A 2 7.34 -41.12 -25.10
C ARG A 2 6.37 -39.95 -25.34
N PRO A 3 5.29 -39.80 -24.56
CA PRO A 3 4.42 -38.63 -24.67
C PRO A 3 5.11 -37.41 -24.03
N HIS A 4 5.13 -36.30 -24.78
CA HIS A 4 5.69 -35.03 -24.35
C HIS A 4 4.61 -34.27 -23.56
N ASN A 5 4.79 -34.09 -22.25
CA ASN A 5 3.92 -33.22 -21.46
C ASN A 5 4.32 -31.75 -21.72
N PRO A 6 3.43 -30.89 -22.23
CA PRO A 6 3.77 -29.50 -22.46
C PRO A 6 3.95 -28.75 -21.13
N PRO A 7 4.94 -27.84 -21.04
CA PRO A 7 5.17 -27.06 -19.83
C PRO A 7 4.00 -26.10 -19.54
N THR A 8 3.57 -26.07 -18.29
CA THR A 8 2.51 -25.19 -17.80
C THR A 8 2.93 -23.73 -17.91
N GLY A 9 2.28 -22.97 -18.81
CA GLY A 9 2.47 -21.51 -18.89
C GLY A 9 2.50 -20.89 -20.30
N ARG A 10 2.50 -21.71 -21.36
CA ARG A 10 2.46 -21.21 -22.75
C ARG A 10 1.18 -21.66 -23.46
N HIS A 11 0.79 -20.91 -24.49
CA HIS A 11 -0.16 -21.40 -25.48
C HIS A 11 0.49 -22.49 -26.36
N TRP A 12 -0.30 -23.24 -27.13
CA TRP A 12 0.21 -24.33 -27.98
C TRP A 12 1.18 -23.82 -29.07
N ASP A 13 1.12 -22.52 -29.37
CA ASP A 13 1.96 -21.78 -30.31
C ASP A 13 3.24 -21.19 -29.69
N GLY A 14 3.49 -21.43 -28.39
CA GLY A 14 4.69 -20.95 -27.69
C GLY A 14 4.59 -19.54 -27.09
N SER A 15 3.48 -18.82 -27.29
CA SER A 15 3.26 -17.46 -26.80
C SER A 15 3.12 -17.39 -25.26
N PRO A 16 3.66 -16.36 -24.58
CA PRO A 16 3.52 -16.19 -23.13
C PRO A 16 2.06 -15.92 -22.73
N ARG A 17 1.55 -16.66 -21.74
CA ARG A 17 0.22 -16.36 -21.16
C ARG A 17 0.31 -15.16 -20.22
N HIS A 18 -0.20 -14.00 -20.65
CA HIS A 18 -0.46 -12.88 -19.75
C HIS A 18 -1.67 -13.18 -18.86
N LEU A 19 -1.44 -13.58 -17.61
CA LEU A 19 -2.50 -13.64 -16.61
C LEU A 19 -2.83 -12.20 -16.18
N PRO A 20 -4.07 -11.72 -16.39
CA PRO A 20 -4.45 -10.38 -15.93
C PRO A 20 -4.35 -10.30 -14.40
N PRO A 21 -4.05 -9.10 -13.84
CA PRO A 21 -4.06 -8.91 -12.39
C PRO A 21 -5.46 -9.21 -11.86
N ARG A 22 -5.53 -10.12 -10.87
CA ARG A 22 -6.80 -10.47 -10.23
C ARG A 22 -7.39 -9.22 -9.58
N ARG A 23 -8.47 -8.68 -10.15
CA ARG A 23 -9.32 -7.70 -9.44
C ARG A 23 -9.89 -8.38 -8.21
N SER A 24 -9.61 -7.84 -7.03
CA SER A 24 -10.36 -8.19 -5.83
C SER A 24 -11.76 -7.61 -5.98
N LEU A 25 -12.73 -8.44 -6.36
CA LEU A 25 -14.14 -8.10 -6.27
C LEU A 25 -14.45 -7.72 -4.82
N GLN A 26 -14.69 -6.44 -4.57
CA GLN A 26 -15.18 -5.97 -3.28
C GLN A 26 -16.66 -6.34 -3.18
N ILE A 27 -16.96 -7.29 -2.30
CA ILE A 27 -18.31 -7.78 -2.08
C ILE A 27 -18.97 -6.89 -1.03
N ALA A 28 -20.16 -6.38 -1.34
CA ALA A 28 -20.94 -5.53 -0.45
C ALA A 28 -21.13 -6.16 0.93
N THR A 29 -21.21 -5.32 1.95
CA THR A 29 -21.06 -5.73 3.35
C THR A 29 -22.19 -6.64 3.86
N HIS A 30 -23.24 -6.81 3.07
CA HIS A 30 -24.45 -7.56 3.42
C HIS A 30 -24.83 -8.60 2.35
N SER A 31 -23.93 -8.88 1.39
CA SER A 31 -24.23 -9.83 0.32
C SER A 31 -24.21 -11.28 0.81
N PRO A 32 -25.21 -12.12 0.49
CA PRO A 32 -25.24 -13.54 0.88
C PRO A 32 -24.13 -14.36 0.18
N SER A 33 -23.64 -13.91 -0.97
CA SER A 33 -22.49 -14.54 -1.68
C SER A 33 -21.14 -14.30 -0.99
N ARG A 34 -21.10 -13.55 0.11
CA ARG A 34 -19.91 -13.27 0.92
C ARG A 34 -19.26 -14.54 1.46
N LEU A 35 -20.04 -15.48 2.00
CA LEU A 35 -19.49 -16.71 2.60
C LEU A 35 -18.75 -17.56 1.56
N LEU A 36 -19.22 -17.53 0.31
CA LEU A 36 -18.61 -18.26 -0.81
C LEU A 36 -17.29 -17.65 -1.31
N ARG A 37 -16.97 -16.40 -0.89
CA ARG A 37 -15.80 -15.66 -1.37
C ARG A 37 -14.97 -15.01 -0.26
N ALA A 38 -15.29 -15.23 1.01
CA ALA A 38 -14.44 -14.86 2.13
C ALA A 38 -13.16 -15.72 2.10
N GLY A 39 -12.00 -15.12 2.39
CA GLY A 39 -10.71 -15.80 2.25
C GLY A 39 -10.24 -15.84 0.80
N GLN A 40 -10.27 -14.70 0.11
CA GLN A 40 -9.68 -14.60 -1.22
C GLN A 40 -8.18 -14.87 -1.13
N THR A 41 -7.78 -16.05 -1.63
CA THR A 41 -6.37 -16.45 -1.66
C THR A 41 -5.60 -15.56 -2.63
N GLY A 42 -4.54 -14.94 -2.11
CA GLY A 42 -3.60 -14.12 -2.85
C GLY A 42 -2.16 -14.49 -2.51
N ARG A 43 -1.22 -13.69 -3.01
CA ARG A 43 0.19 -13.76 -2.66
C ARG A 43 0.65 -12.40 -2.16
N CYS A 44 1.50 -12.40 -1.14
CA CYS A 44 2.15 -11.19 -0.68
C CYS A 44 3.11 -10.69 -1.76
N ARG A 45 2.98 -9.42 -2.14
CA ARG A 45 3.86 -8.78 -3.12
C ARG A 45 5.33 -8.71 -2.68
N HIS A 46 5.58 -8.72 -1.37
CA HIS A 46 6.92 -8.57 -0.82
C HIS A 46 7.64 -9.92 -0.65
N CYS A 47 6.93 -10.97 -0.21
CA CYS A 47 7.57 -12.26 0.09
C CYS A 47 7.06 -13.44 -0.74
N GLY A 48 6.09 -13.22 -1.64
CA GLY A 48 5.53 -14.25 -2.52
C GLY A 48 4.66 -15.32 -1.83
N ASN A 49 4.62 -15.34 -0.50
CA ASN A 49 3.86 -16.31 0.29
C ASN A 49 2.35 -16.11 0.15
N ARG A 50 1.60 -17.21 0.33
CA ARG A 50 0.14 -17.21 0.27
C ARG A 50 -0.45 -16.41 1.43
N ILE A 51 -1.49 -15.65 1.13
CA ILE A 51 -2.27 -14.85 2.07
C ILE A 51 -3.75 -15.01 1.76
N ASP A 52 -4.61 -14.88 2.76
CA ASP A 52 -6.05 -14.87 2.59
C ASP A 52 -6.59 -13.49 2.99
N TRP A 53 -7.36 -12.87 2.10
CA TRP A 53 -7.97 -11.57 2.36
C TRP A 53 -9.36 -11.70 2.95
N TYR A 54 -9.60 -10.96 4.02
CA TYR A 54 -10.90 -10.87 4.69
C TYR A 54 -11.29 -9.40 4.91
N PRO A 55 -12.56 -9.03 4.75
CA PRO A 55 -13.06 -7.75 5.21
C PRO A 55 -13.04 -7.70 6.74
N ARG A 56 -12.73 -6.53 7.30
CA ARG A 56 -12.88 -6.24 8.74
C ARG A 56 -14.23 -5.59 9.03
N SER A 57 -14.58 -5.50 10.30
CA SER A 57 -15.76 -4.76 10.77
C SER A 57 -15.75 -3.27 10.38
N ASP A 58 -14.56 -2.67 10.23
CA ASP A 58 -14.37 -1.29 9.76
C ASP A 58 -14.40 -1.15 8.22
N GLY A 59 -14.69 -2.23 7.50
CA GLY A 59 -14.74 -2.28 6.04
C GLY A 59 -13.38 -2.37 5.34
N ARG A 60 -12.25 -2.28 6.07
CA ARG A 60 -10.91 -2.43 5.48
C ARG A 60 -10.56 -3.91 5.31
N PRO A 61 -9.89 -4.31 4.22
CA PRO A 61 -9.42 -5.68 4.09
C PRO A 61 -8.17 -5.91 4.95
N ILE A 62 -8.05 -7.12 5.51
CA ILE A 62 -6.84 -7.59 6.19
C ILE A 62 -6.33 -8.86 5.51
N ALA A 63 -5.00 -8.91 5.29
CA ALA A 63 -4.31 -10.10 4.84
C ALA A 63 -3.95 -10.97 6.05
N LEU A 64 -4.56 -12.14 6.15
CA LEU A 64 -4.27 -13.13 7.17
C LEU A 64 -3.44 -14.27 6.58
N HIS A 65 -2.63 -14.90 7.43
CA HIS A 65 -1.96 -16.14 7.07
C HIS A 65 -3.00 -17.27 6.91
N PRO A 66 -2.89 -18.15 5.90
CA PRO A 66 -3.90 -19.18 5.65
C PRO A 66 -3.99 -20.27 6.72
N ALA A 67 -2.93 -20.48 7.50
CA ALA A 67 -2.94 -21.47 8.57
C ALA A 67 -3.49 -20.89 9.87
N GLU A 68 -4.29 -21.72 10.55
CA GLU A 68 -4.76 -21.46 11.91
C GLU A 68 -3.72 -21.89 12.93
N VAL A 69 -3.69 -21.18 14.04
CA VAL A 69 -2.74 -21.40 15.13
C VAL A 69 -3.48 -21.35 16.46
N THR A 70 -2.95 -22.07 17.44
CA THR A 70 -3.57 -22.09 18.76
C THR A 70 -3.41 -20.74 19.45
N THR A 71 -4.50 -20.23 20.03
CA THR A 71 -4.50 -18.92 20.73
C THR A 71 -3.50 -18.90 21.88
N THR A 72 -3.25 -20.03 22.54
CA THR A 72 -2.27 -20.18 23.62
C THR A 72 -0.83 -19.84 23.18
N SER A 73 -0.50 -20.13 21.92
CA SER A 73 0.85 -19.92 21.37
C SER A 73 1.12 -18.50 20.87
N ILE A 74 0.08 -17.65 20.81
CA ILE A 74 0.13 -16.32 20.16
C ILE A 74 -0.32 -15.23 21.15
N SER A 75 0.34 -14.07 21.14
CA SER A 75 -0.08 -12.92 21.95
C SER A 75 -1.40 -12.36 21.44
N ALA A 76 -2.27 -11.88 22.35
CA ALA A 76 -3.59 -11.33 22.02
C ALA A 76 -3.54 -10.25 20.91
N ALA A 77 -2.47 -9.45 20.85
CA ALA A 77 -2.29 -8.42 19.82
C ALA A 77 -2.22 -8.96 18.37
N HIS A 78 -1.89 -10.24 18.19
CA HIS A 78 -1.75 -10.88 16.89
C HIS A 78 -2.87 -11.87 16.58
N ARG A 79 -3.87 -12.00 17.47
CA ARG A 79 -4.99 -12.93 17.31
C ARG A 79 -6.10 -12.26 16.51
N TRP A 80 -6.51 -12.93 15.44
CA TRP A 80 -7.66 -12.56 14.65
C TRP A 80 -8.58 -13.76 14.52
N HIS A 81 -9.87 -13.55 14.71
CA HIS A 81 -10.87 -14.58 14.49
C HIS A 81 -11.73 -14.22 13.27
N LEU A 82 -12.37 -15.24 12.71
CA LEU A 82 -13.22 -15.12 11.54
C LEU A 82 -14.64 -15.49 11.92
N SER A 83 -15.57 -14.56 11.79
CA SER A 83 -16.99 -14.82 12.00
C SER A 83 -17.77 -14.33 10.79
N SER A 84 -18.57 -15.22 10.20
CA SER A 84 -19.38 -14.95 9.00
C SER A 84 -18.60 -14.30 7.84
N GLY A 85 -17.34 -14.71 7.67
CA GLY A 85 -16.44 -14.19 6.64
C GLY A 85 -15.87 -12.79 6.91
N ILE A 86 -16.04 -12.25 8.12
CA ILE A 86 -15.45 -10.99 8.58
C ILE A 86 -14.35 -11.31 9.59
N ALA A 87 -13.21 -10.62 9.45
CA ALA A 87 -12.10 -10.69 10.37
C ALA A 87 -12.25 -9.67 11.51
N TYR A 88 -12.15 -10.16 12.73
CA TYR A 88 -12.22 -9.36 13.94
C TYR A 88 -10.91 -9.49 14.72
N PRO A 89 -10.42 -8.38 15.29
CA PRO A 89 -9.28 -8.43 16.19
C PRO A 89 -9.69 -9.10 17.51
N HIS A 90 -8.70 -9.68 18.20
CA HIS A 90 -8.83 -10.34 19.50
C HIS A 90 -9.51 -11.70 19.47
N ASP A 91 -9.64 -12.27 20.67
CA ASP A 91 -10.12 -13.62 20.94
C ASP A 91 -11.65 -13.63 21.01
N ASP A 92 -12.29 -14.54 20.28
CA ASP A 92 -13.73 -14.84 20.39
C ASP A 92 -14.02 -15.99 21.37
N GLY A 93 -13.00 -16.42 22.12
CA GLY A 93 -13.06 -17.62 22.96
C GLY A 93 -12.72 -18.90 22.20
N SER A 94 -12.41 -18.81 20.90
CA SER A 94 -11.93 -19.95 20.12
C SER A 94 -10.53 -20.38 20.57
N ARG A 95 -10.27 -21.69 20.45
CA ARG A 95 -8.93 -22.25 20.64
C ARG A 95 -7.99 -21.91 19.48
N TRP A 96 -8.52 -21.38 18.38
CA TRP A 96 -7.82 -21.12 17.14
C TRP A 96 -7.95 -19.66 16.72
N CYS A 97 -6.85 -19.11 16.21
CA CYS A 97 -6.85 -17.78 15.61
C CYS A 97 -6.04 -17.80 14.31
N ARG A 98 -6.22 -16.75 13.53
CA ARG A 98 -5.41 -16.37 12.38
C ARG A 98 -4.44 -15.27 12.80
N ILE A 99 -3.32 -15.18 12.10
CA ILE A 99 -2.30 -14.16 12.33
C ILE A 99 -2.26 -13.22 11.12
N PRO A 100 -2.16 -11.90 11.31
CA PRO A 100 -1.91 -10.95 10.23
C PRO A 100 -0.62 -11.29 9.49
N HIS A 101 -0.67 -11.34 8.17
CA HIS A 101 0.51 -11.66 7.37
C HIS A 101 1.62 -10.62 7.58
N ALA A 102 1.29 -9.36 7.85
CA ALA A 102 2.28 -8.31 8.14
C ALA A 102 3.20 -8.68 9.32
N ALA A 103 2.67 -9.34 10.36
CA ALA A 103 3.46 -9.77 11.52
C ALA A 103 4.36 -10.99 11.23
N LEU A 104 4.04 -11.75 10.18
CA LEU A 104 4.77 -12.96 9.77
C LEU A 104 5.65 -12.74 8.54
N CYS A 105 5.49 -11.63 7.83
CA CYS A 105 6.13 -11.39 6.55
C CYS A 105 7.66 -11.31 6.74
N PRO A 106 8.45 -12.16 6.07
CA PRO A 106 9.92 -12.14 6.16
C PRO A 106 10.55 -10.79 5.83
N GLN A 107 9.88 -9.97 5.02
CA GLN A 107 10.35 -8.66 4.54
C GLN A 107 9.94 -7.49 5.44
N GLN A 108 9.11 -7.72 6.46
CA GLN A 108 8.70 -6.68 7.41
C GLN A 108 9.64 -6.65 8.61
N PRO A 109 9.99 -5.50 9.21
CA PRO A 109 10.81 -5.46 10.42
C PRO A 109 10.24 -6.36 11.52
N THR A 110 11.10 -7.10 12.22
CA THR A 110 10.67 -7.94 13.34
C THR A 110 10.24 -7.03 14.48
N SER A 111 8.95 -7.04 14.83
CA SER A 111 8.47 -6.31 15.99
C SER A 111 9.00 -6.96 17.28
N PRO A 112 9.33 -6.20 18.33
CA PRO A 112 9.71 -6.76 19.62
C PRO A 112 8.65 -7.69 20.23
N HIS A 113 7.38 -7.58 19.81
CA HIS A 113 6.30 -8.48 20.20
C HIS A 113 6.23 -9.79 19.40
N THR A 114 7.09 -9.97 18.39
CA THR A 114 7.26 -11.21 17.63
C THR A 114 8.13 -12.25 18.37
N GLY A 115 8.68 -11.90 19.55
CA GLY A 115 9.59 -12.72 20.36
C GLY A 115 9.04 -14.02 20.96
N ARG A 116 7.81 -14.43 20.61
CA ARG A 116 7.28 -15.76 20.97
C ARG A 116 7.76 -16.80 19.96
N THR A 117 8.36 -17.90 20.45
CA THR A 117 8.98 -18.97 19.64
C THR A 117 8.14 -19.41 18.45
N ARG A 118 6.82 -19.52 18.60
CA ARG A 118 5.93 -19.97 17.51
C ARG A 118 5.82 -18.99 16.34
N LEU A 119 5.76 -17.68 16.60
CA LEU A 119 5.74 -16.66 15.53
C LEU A 119 7.09 -16.64 14.80
N ALA A 120 8.19 -16.78 15.53
CA ALA A 120 9.53 -16.89 14.95
C ALA A 120 9.67 -18.14 14.07
N THR A 121 9.15 -19.30 14.49
CA THR A 121 9.14 -20.53 13.68
C THR A 121 8.36 -20.33 12.38
N LEU A 122 7.13 -19.80 12.46
CA LEU A 122 6.30 -19.55 11.27
C LEU A 122 6.97 -18.55 10.31
N ARG A 123 7.56 -17.48 10.86
CA ARG A 123 8.30 -16.51 10.06
C ARG A 123 9.53 -17.15 9.39
N ARG A 124 10.25 -18.03 10.08
CA ARG A 124 11.38 -18.78 9.51
C ARG A 124 10.93 -19.70 8.36
N GLU A 125 9.85 -20.43 8.54
CA GLU A 125 9.26 -21.28 7.49
C GLU A 125 8.87 -20.47 6.26
N LEU A 126 8.20 -19.33 6.46
CA LEU A 126 7.85 -18.42 5.38
C LEU A 126 9.08 -17.82 4.69
N SER A 127 10.16 -17.56 5.44
CA SER A 127 11.42 -17.06 4.88
C SER A 127 12.08 -18.08 3.97
N LEU A 128 12.17 -19.35 4.41
CA LEU A 128 12.69 -20.46 3.60
C LEU A 128 11.83 -20.67 2.36
N ARG A 129 10.50 -20.57 2.49
CA ARG A 129 9.58 -20.68 1.36
C ARG A 129 9.76 -19.54 0.37
N SER A 130 9.88 -18.29 0.85
CA SER A 130 10.20 -17.14 0.00
C SER A 130 11.50 -17.35 -0.76
N ARG A 131 12.56 -17.83 -0.10
CA ARG A 131 13.83 -18.10 -0.75
C ARG A 131 13.69 -19.14 -1.87
N ARG A 132 13.02 -20.26 -1.60
CA ARG A 132 12.72 -21.26 -2.63
C ARG A 132 11.91 -20.69 -3.80
N LEU A 133 10.95 -19.81 -3.55
CA LEU A 133 10.17 -19.15 -4.61
C LEU A 133 11.04 -18.23 -5.49
N ILE A 134 12.05 -17.60 -4.90
CA ILE A 134 13.04 -16.80 -5.63
C ILE A 134 13.96 -17.70 -6.45
N ASP A 135 14.55 -18.72 -5.83
CA ASP A 135 15.51 -19.62 -6.47
C ASP A 135 14.86 -20.41 -7.63
N THR A 136 13.55 -20.68 -7.57
CA THR A 136 12.78 -21.34 -8.63
C THR A 136 12.21 -20.39 -9.69
N GLY A 137 12.44 -19.07 -9.56
CA GLY A 137 11.94 -18.06 -10.49
C GLY A 137 10.42 -17.81 -10.43
N VAL A 138 9.70 -18.44 -9.49
CA VAL A 138 8.24 -18.27 -9.31
C VAL A 138 7.92 -16.89 -8.71
N PHE A 139 8.85 -16.29 -8.00
CA PHE A 139 8.72 -14.96 -7.41
C PHE A 139 9.99 -14.14 -7.64
N THR A 140 9.84 -13.00 -8.31
CA THR A 140 10.90 -11.98 -8.35
C THR A 140 10.55 -10.92 -7.30
N PRO A 141 11.40 -10.71 -6.27
CA PRO A 141 11.18 -9.65 -5.29
C PRO A 141 11.12 -8.31 -5.99
N ALA A 142 10.23 -7.43 -5.57
CA ALA A 142 10.34 -6.02 -5.94
C ALA A 142 11.67 -5.51 -5.37
N THR A 143 12.61 -5.15 -6.25
CA THR A 143 13.87 -4.54 -5.85
C THR A 143 13.54 -3.17 -5.27
N HIS A 144 13.51 -3.08 -3.94
CA HIS A 144 13.61 -1.78 -3.31
C HIS A 144 14.99 -1.23 -3.67
N PRO A 145 15.10 -0.05 -4.30
CA PRO A 145 16.41 0.57 -4.44
C PRO A 145 17.02 0.67 -3.04
N PRO A 146 18.31 0.32 -2.86
CA PRO A 146 18.97 0.55 -1.59
C PRO A 146 18.80 2.02 -1.24
N THR A 147 18.35 2.31 -0.02
CA THR A 147 18.40 3.64 0.56
C THR A 147 19.86 4.00 0.74
N THR A 148 20.53 4.37 -0.35
CA THR A 148 21.81 5.05 -0.30
C THR A 148 21.47 6.45 0.20
N ALA A 149 21.84 6.73 1.45
CA ALA A 149 21.98 8.09 1.93
C ALA A 149 23.02 8.78 1.03
N GLY A 150 22.53 9.46 -0.02
CA GLY A 150 23.35 10.37 -0.80
C GLY A 150 23.67 11.60 0.05
N PRO A 151 24.91 12.12 -0.02
CA PRO A 151 25.27 13.34 0.70
C PRO A 151 24.46 14.51 0.13
N GLY A 152 24.12 15.45 1.01
CA GLY A 152 23.26 16.60 0.73
C GLY A 152 23.61 17.32 -0.57
N GLY A 153 22.61 17.45 -1.43
CA GLY A 153 22.53 18.46 -2.47
C GLY A 153 21.40 19.40 -2.12
N ASP A 154 21.73 20.66 -1.88
CA ASP A 154 20.80 21.75 -1.69
C ASP A 154 19.78 21.81 -2.85
N ASN A 155 18.52 22.14 -2.52
CA ASN A 155 17.38 22.42 -3.41
C ASN A 155 16.53 21.27 -4.00
N GLU A 156 16.59 20.02 -3.52
CA GLU A 156 15.69 18.98 -4.05
C GLU A 156 14.32 18.93 -3.36
N GLN A 157 13.25 19.07 -4.17
CA GLN A 157 11.87 18.82 -3.77
C GLN A 157 11.73 17.43 -3.13
N PRO A 158 10.95 17.26 -2.04
CA PRO A 158 10.91 16.00 -1.31
C PRO A 158 10.52 14.83 -2.21
N THR A 159 11.37 13.79 -2.21
CA THR A 159 11.20 12.55 -2.99
C THR A 159 9.82 11.92 -2.77
N ARG A 160 9.29 12.02 -1.54
CA ARG A 160 7.95 11.59 -1.16
C ARG A 160 7.31 12.66 -0.27
N PRO A 161 6.45 13.52 -0.82
CA PRO A 161 5.89 14.67 -0.11
C PRO A 161 4.77 14.24 0.84
N VAL A 162 4.64 14.91 1.98
CA VAL A 162 3.44 14.83 2.83
C VAL A 162 2.40 15.80 2.28
N VAL A 163 1.22 15.28 1.94
CA VAL A 163 0.13 16.01 1.30
C VAL A 163 -1.12 15.93 2.18
N ARG A 164 -1.74 17.08 2.49
CA ARG A 164 -2.98 17.12 3.26
C ARG A 164 -4.19 17.20 2.33
N ILE A 165 -5.03 16.16 2.36
CA ILE A 165 -6.24 16.02 1.55
C ILE A 165 -7.41 15.71 2.48
N LEU A 166 -8.50 16.50 2.41
CA LEU A 166 -9.66 16.30 3.28
C LEU A 166 -9.28 16.22 4.77
N LEU A 167 -8.35 17.10 5.19
CA LEU A 167 -7.77 17.19 6.52
C LEU A 167 -6.91 16.00 6.98
N VAL A 168 -6.74 14.97 6.16
CA VAL A 168 -5.89 13.80 6.42
C VAL A 168 -4.54 13.97 5.73
N ASN A 169 -3.46 13.62 6.43
CA ASN A 169 -2.10 13.65 5.88
C ASN A 169 -1.79 12.32 5.17
N TYR A 170 -1.29 12.42 3.95
CA TYR A 170 -0.87 11.30 3.12
C TYR A 170 0.56 11.48 2.65
N LEU A 171 1.32 10.40 2.57
CA LEU A 171 2.61 10.34 1.90
C LEU A 171 2.41 10.01 0.42
N GLY A 172 2.94 10.85 -0.45
CA GLY A 172 2.97 10.61 -1.89
C GLY A 172 3.98 9.54 -2.31
N GLU A 173 3.77 8.95 -3.49
CA GLU A 173 4.72 7.99 -4.09
C GLU A 173 5.95 8.70 -4.69
N SER A 174 5.76 9.91 -5.23
CA SER A 174 6.79 10.68 -5.92
C SER A 174 6.62 12.18 -5.66
N PRO A 175 7.59 13.03 -6.03
CA PRO A 175 7.47 14.48 -5.89
C PRO A 175 6.20 15.01 -6.54
N ILE A 176 5.59 16.04 -5.96
CA ILE A 176 4.27 16.55 -6.36
C ILE A 176 4.16 16.86 -7.85
N GLY A 177 5.21 17.45 -8.44
CA GLY A 177 5.26 17.78 -9.87
C GLY A 177 5.24 16.56 -10.79
N THR A 178 5.61 15.40 -10.28
CA THR A 178 5.71 14.14 -11.05
C THR A 178 4.53 13.19 -10.83
N LEU A 179 3.61 13.52 -9.90
CA LEU A 179 2.42 12.71 -9.66
C LEU A 179 1.58 12.65 -10.93
N ARG A 180 1.30 11.44 -11.40
CA ARG A 180 0.53 11.21 -12.65
C ARG A 180 -0.88 10.74 -12.35
N CYS A 181 -1.78 11.07 -13.26
CA CYS A 181 -3.13 10.55 -13.24
C CYS A 181 -3.15 9.01 -13.25
N VAL A 182 -4.07 8.40 -12.50
CA VAL A 182 -4.25 6.94 -12.48
C VAL A 182 -5.30 6.43 -13.48
N ALA A 183 -6.05 7.34 -14.10
CA ALA A 183 -7.09 7.01 -15.06
C ALA A 183 -6.52 6.41 -16.37
N GLN A 184 -7.35 5.61 -17.02
CA GLN A 184 -7.08 4.96 -18.28
C GLN A 184 -7.48 5.87 -19.44
N THR A 185 -6.58 5.99 -20.42
CA THR A 185 -6.88 6.63 -21.70
C THR A 185 -7.71 5.70 -22.59
N ILE A 186 -8.27 6.24 -23.69
CA ILE A 186 -8.98 5.44 -24.71
C ILE A 186 -8.07 4.33 -25.28
N GLN A 187 -6.76 4.58 -25.36
CA GLN A 187 -5.73 3.62 -25.81
C GLN A 187 -5.39 2.54 -24.78
N ARG A 188 -6.10 2.49 -23.65
CA ARG A 188 -5.91 1.57 -22.52
C ARG A 188 -4.61 1.76 -21.73
N ASP A 189 -3.82 2.77 -22.05
CA ASP A 189 -2.63 3.14 -21.27
C ASP A 189 -2.95 4.09 -20.13
N ARG A 190 -2.06 4.12 -19.12
CA ARG A 190 -2.13 5.08 -18.02
C ARG A 190 -2.01 6.49 -18.57
N CYS A 191 -2.90 7.37 -18.10
CA CYS A 191 -2.83 8.78 -18.45
C CYS A 191 -1.48 9.40 -18.04
N THR A 192 -0.83 10.03 -19.01
CA THR A 192 0.47 10.71 -18.84
C THR A 192 0.36 12.10 -18.24
N HIS A 193 -0.87 12.65 -18.14
CA HIS A 193 -1.08 13.99 -17.59
C HIS A 193 -0.71 14.04 -16.11
N SER A 194 -0.03 15.13 -15.75
CA SER A 194 0.28 15.47 -14.37
C SER A 194 -1.01 15.69 -13.57
N LEU A 195 -0.98 15.26 -12.32
CA LEU A 195 -2.02 15.55 -11.35
C LEU A 195 -2.15 17.07 -11.07
N PRO A 196 -1.04 17.82 -10.91
CA PRO A 196 -1.09 19.27 -10.88
C PRO A 196 -1.32 19.84 -12.28
N ALA A 197 -2.44 20.54 -12.48
CA ALA A 197 -2.83 21.07 -13.79
C ALA A 197 -2.39 22.51 -14.03
N GLN A 198 -2.31 23.37 -13.00
CA GLN A 198 -1.78 24.75 -13.12
C GLN A 198 -1.60 25.49 -11.78
N THR A 199 -2.42 25.23 -10.76
CA THR A 199 -2.14 25.69 -9.37
C THR A 199 -2.82 24.77 -8.36
N PRO A 200 -2.09 23.88 -7.69
CA PRO A 200 -2.64 23.20 -6.52
C PRO A 200 -1.78 23.46 -5.30
N GLY A 201 -2.39 23.43 -4.12
CA GLY A 201 -1.70 23.31 -2.83
C GLY A 201 -0.79 24.47 -2.45
N ARG A 202 -0.51 24.61 -1.15
CA ARG A 202 0.58 25.46 -0.67
C ARG A 202 1.41 24.68 0.32
N TRP A 203 2.71 24.88 0.30
CA TRP A 203 3.57 24.33 1.33
C TRP A 203 3.37 25.11 2.63
N VAL A 204 3.05 24.41 3.71
CA VAL A 204 2.88 24.97 5.05
C VAL A 204 3.62 24.11 6.07
N LEU A 205 4.11 24.73 7.13
CA LEU A 205 4.62 24.00 8.29
C LEU A 205 3.45 23.70 9.21
N LEU A 206 3.21 22.41 9.47
CA LEU A 206 2.21 21.94 10.41
C LEU A 206 2.90 21.14 11.52
N PRO A 207 2.40 21.21 12.77
CA PRO A 207 2.92 20.39 13.84
C PRO A 207 2.71 18.90 13.51
N THR A 208 3.71 18.06 13.83
CA THR A 208 3.57 16.60 13.79
C THR A 208 2.67 16.16 14.93
N GLN A 209 1.36 16.24 14.74
CA GLN A 209 0.43 15.77 15.77
C GLN A 209 0.45 14.24 15.84
N PRO A 210 0.52 13.66 17.04
CA PRO A 210 0.31 12.23 17.20
C PRO A 210 -1.08 11.84 16.69
N ALA A 211 -1.20 10.68 16.05
CA ALA A 211 -2.51 10.06 15.90
C ALA A 211 -3.08 9.78 17.30
N SER A 212 -4.39 9.96 17.49
CA SER A 212 -5.05 9.80 18.79
C SER A 212 -4.56 8.55 19.54
N GLY A 213 -3.94 8.75 20.71
CA GLY A 213 -3.39 7.66 21.55
C GLY A 213 -1.87 7.40 21.43
N GLN A 214 -1.12 8.19 20.66
CA GLN A 214 0.36 8.10 20.60
C GLN A 214 1.05 9.06 21.61
N LEU A 215 2.26 8.71 22.02
CA LEU A 215 3.14 9.54 22.86
C LEU A 215 3.37 10.92 22.21
N THR A 216 3.46 11.96 23.04
CA THR A 216 3.81 13.32 22.58
C THR A 216 5.15 13.28 21.87
N LEU A 217 5.14 13.48 20.56
CA LEU A 217 6.35 13.74 19.77
C LEU A 217 6.97 15.06 20.24
N PRO A 218 8.30 15.22 20.16
CA PRO A 218 8.94 16.54 20.30
C PRO A 218 8.23 17.52 19.36
N ASP A 219 8.07 18.79 19.75
CA ASP A 219 7.45 19.85 18.97
C ASP A 219 8.18 20.05 17.63
N THR A 220 7.85 19.18 16.68
CA THR A 220 8.49 19.07 15.39
C THR A 220 7.49 19.56 14.37
N SER A 221 7.86 20.60 13.64
CA SER A 221 7.08 21.08 12.50
C SER A 221 7.46 20.26 11.27
N MET A 222 6.48 19.98 10.41
CA MET A 222 6.70 19.30 9.14
C MET A 222 6.13 20.09 7.97
N ALA A 223 6.85 20.09 6.85
CA ALA A 223 6.42 20.66 5.59
C ALA A 223 5.36 19.76 4.96
N VAL A 224 4.16 20.32 4.83
CA VAL A 224 2.99 19.66 4.27
C VAL A 224 2.52 20.46 3.08
N TYR A 225 2.24 19.77 1.98
CA TYR A 225 1.54 20.37 0.86
C TYR A 225 0.03 20.34 1.12
N ASP A 226 -0.49 21.49 1.51
CA ASP A 226 -1.84 21.65 2.00
C ASP A 226 -2.83 21.98 0.88
N LEU A 227 -3.76 21.06 0.65
CA LEU A 227 -4.86 21.19 -0.32
C LEU A 227 -6.19 21.53 0.36
N SER A 228 -6.21 21.73 1.69
CA SER A 228 -7.46 21.97 2.44
C SER A 228 -8.21 23.23 2.01
N HIS A 229 -7.50 24.21 1.44
CA HIS A 229 -8.07 25.44 0.91
C HIS A 229 -8.78 25.27 -0.44
N LEU A 230 -8.55 24.14 -1.14
CA LEU A 230 -9.21 23.87 -2.41
C LEU A 230 -10.67 23.45 -2.20
N PRO A 231 -11.55 23.64 -3.20
CA PRO A 231 -12.90 23.11 -3.17
C PRO A 231 -12.92 21.60 -2.91
N TYR A 232 -13.97 21.11 -2.23
CA TYR A 232 -14.11 19.69 -1.88
C TYR A 232 -13.96 18.74 -3.09
N ALA A 233 -14.53 19.11 -4.24
CA ALA A 233 -14.41 18.33 -5.47
C ALA A 233 -12.95 18.21 -5.96
N GLU A 234 -12.16 19.27 -5.82
CA GLU A 234 -10.73 19.25 -6.13
C GLU A 234 -9.95 18.40 -5.14
N GLN A 235 -10.26 18.47 -3.85
CA GLN A 235 -9.64 17.59 -2.85
C GLN A 235 -9.97 16.10 -3.12
N LEU A 236 -11.21 15.78 -3.53
CA LEU A 236 -11.61 14.43 -3.90
C LEU A 236 -10.92 13.95 -5.21
N ARG A 237 -10.73 14.86 -6.18
CA ARG A 237 -9.94 14.59 -7.39
C ARG A 237 -8.50 14.25 -7.04
N TRP A 238 -7.88 15.02 -6.12
CA TRP A 238 -6.54 14.73 -5.61
C TRP A 238 -6.50 13.38 -4.91
N ARG A 239 -7.48 13.08 -4.04
CA ARG A 239 -7.60 11.79 -3.34
C ARG A 239 -7.72 10.60 -4.30
N THR A 240 -8.40 10.79 -5.42
CA THR A 240 -8.55 9.76 -6.48
C THR A 240 -7.41 9.79 -7.51
N GLN A 241 -6.46 10.73 -7.37
CA GLN A 241 -5.30 10.90 -8.25
C GLN A 241 -5.69 11.03 -9.73
N ARG A 242 -6.73 11.83 -10.04
CA ARG A 242 -7.20 12.08 -11.41
C ARG A 242 -6.80 13.46 -11.93
N CYS A 243 -6.39 13.57 -13.19
CA CYS A 243 -6.22 14.88 -13.83
C CYS A 243 -7.59 15.54 -14.07
N THR A 244 -7.61 16.85 -14.34
CA THR A 244 -8.85 17.63 -14.55
C THR A 244 -9.72 17.04 -15.67
N THR A 245 -9.10 16.60 -16.78
CA THR A 245 -9.79 15.95 -17.90
C THR A 245 -10.50 14.65 -17.49
N HIS A 246 -9.84 13.79 -16.72
CA HIS A 246 -10.41 12.52 -16.25
C HIS A 246 -11.27 12.65 -15.00
N ALA A 247 -11.24 13.80 -14.32
CA ALA A 247 -12.19 14.14 -13.28
C ALA A 247 -13.53 14.59 -13.89
N ALA A 248 -13.49 15.30 -15.01
CA ALA A 248 -14.69 15.72 -15.74
C ALA A 248 -15.38 14.53 -16.46
N SER A 249 -14.64 13.49 -16.84
CA SER A 249 -15.18 12.28 -17.46
C SER A 249 -15.33 11.15 -16.43
N ALA A 250 -16.56 10.94 -15.94
CA ALA A 250 -16.87 9.90 -14.94
C ALA A 250 -16.70 8.46 -15.45
N THR A 251 -16.49 8.26 -16.75
CA THR A 251 -16.48 6.93 -17.40
C THR A 251 -15.09 6.31 -17.51
N ALA A 252 -14.02 7.07 -17.24
CA ALA A 252 -12.66 6.54 -17.31
C ALA A 252 -12.38 5.61 -16.12
N ALA A 253 -12.06 4.35 -16.42
CA ALA A 253 -11.59 3.37 -15.44
C ALA A 253 -10.18 3.74 -14.95
N ASP A 254 -9.83 3.36 -13.72
CA ASP A 254 -8.46 3.56 -13.21
C ASP A 254 -7.57 2.35 -13.55
N VAL A 255 -6.36 2.62 -14.06
CA VAL A 255 -5.34 1.60 -14.39
C VAL A 255 -4.51 1.23 -13.15
N ALA A 256 -4.37 2.17 -12.21
CA ALA A 256 -3.64 2.01 -10.96
C ALA A 256 -4.49 2.50 -9.78
N LEU A 257 -4.21 2.00 -8.57
CA LEU A 257 -4.75 2.62 -7.36
C LEU A 257 -4.07 3.97 -7.15
N ALA A 258 -4.79 4.91 -6.53
CA ALA A 258 -4.17 6.13 -6.03
C ALA A 258 -3.09 5.76 -5.02
N SER A 259 -1.86 6.21 -5.26
CA SER A 259 -0.67 5.82 -4.49
C SER A 259 -0.51 6.67 -3.24
N TRP A 260 -1.60 6.91 -2.52
CA TRP A 260 -1.62 7.65 -1.25
C TRP A 260 -1.44 6.69 -0.09
N GLU A 261 -0.38 6.89 0.69
CA GLU A 261 -0.13 6.16 1.94
C GLU A 261 -0.54 7.05 3.12
N PRO A 262 -1.38 6.61 4.08
CA PRO A 262 -1.67 7.42 5.26
C PRO A 262 -0.38 7.76 6.02
N PHE A 263 -0.18 9.04 6.32
CA PHE A 263 1.01 9.49 7.03
C PHE A 263 0.89 9.20 8.53
N ASP A 264 1.87 8.49 9.06
CA ASP A 264 2.10 8.25 10.48
C ASP A 264 3.48 8.83 10.85
N PRO A 265 3.58 9.87 11.70
CA PRO A 265 4.85 10.50 12.04
C PRO A 265 5.90 9.53 12.62
N LEU A 266 5.48 8.46 13.31
CA LEU A 266 6.40 7.49 13.91
C LEU A 266 6.96 6.52 12.86
N LEU A 267 6.15 6.13 11.88
CA LEU A 267 6.57 5.20 10.82
C LEU A 267 7.27 5.91 9.66
N HIS A 268 7.06 7.21 9.51
CA HIS A 268 7.51 8.01 8.37
C HIS A 268 8.44 9.15 8.79
N ALA A 269 9.16 8.98 9.90
CA ALA A 269 10.07 9.98 10.44
C ALA A 269 11.12 10.45 9.39
N ASP A 270 11.60 9.54 8.56
CA ASP A 270 12.56 9.83 7.47
C ASP A 270 12.02 10.78 6.39
N TYR A 271 10.69 10.94 6.31
CA TYR A 271 10.02 11.82 5.36
C TYR A 271 9.57 13.15 5.98
N ILE A 272 9.81 13.34 7.28
CA ILE A 272 9.56 14.61 7.98
C ILE A 272 10.64 15.60 7.55
N ARG A 273 10.20 16.71 6.94
CA ARG A 273 11.06 17.85 6.62
C ARG A 273 10.61 19.05 7.43
N THR A 274 11.51 19.65 8.19
CA THR A 274 11.22 20.80 9.07
C THR A 274 11.23 22.14 8.34
N GLU A 275 11.69 22.15 7.09
CA GLU A 275 11.84 23.34 6.26
C GLU A 275 10.93 23.27 5.04
N LEU A 276 10.39 24.43 4.64
CA LEU A 276 9.58 24.53 3.43
C LEU A 276 10.48 24.35 2.19
N PRO A 277 10.02 23.62 1.16
CA PRO A 277 10.75 23.55 -0.10
C PRO A 277 10.91 24.95 -0.70
N THR A 278 12.13 25.33 -1.06
CA THR A 278 12.41 26.59 -1.75
C THR A 278 11.65 26.59 -3.08
N PRO A 279 10.82 27.61 -3.39
CA PRO A 279 10.20 27.68 -4.70
C PRO A 279 11.30 27.82 -5.76
N GLU A 280 11.30 26.93 -6.75
CA GLU A 280 12.12 27.12 -7.94
C GLU A 280 11.75 28.48 -8.54
N ARG A 281 12.70 29.43 -8.54
CA ARG A 281 12.54 30.68 -9.28
C ARG A 281 12.49 30.33 -10.75
N HIS A 282 11.29 30.24 -11.31
CA HIS A 282 11.07 30.20 -12.74
C HIS A 282 11.77 31.41 -13.35
N HIS A 283 12.96 31.20 -13.92
CA HIS A 283 13.61 32.23 -14.72
C HIS A 283 12.76 32.38 -15.98
N PRO A 284 12.11 33.53 -16.20
CA PRO A 284 11.46 33.76 -17.48
C PRO A 284 12.55 33.73 -18.53
N ARG A 285 12.47 32.77 -19.45
CA ARG A 285 13.33 32.74 -20.64
C ARG A 285 13.18 34.09 -21.34
N ALA A 286 14.25 34.88 -21.32
CA ALA A 286 14.34 36.07 -22.15
C ALA A 286 14.36 35.64 -23.63
N ARG A 287 13.61 36.42 -24.41
CA ARG A 287 13.36 36.41 -25.87
C ARG A 287 14.26 35.55 -26.75
#